data_AF-A0A7Y9VYN2-F1
#
_entry.id   AF-A0A7Y9VYN2-F1
#
_cell.length_a   1.000
_cell.length_b   1.000
_cell.length_c   1.000
_cell.angle_alpha   90.00
_cell.angle_beta   90.00
_cell.angle_gamma   90.00
#
_symmetry.space_group_name_H-M   'P 1'
#
loop_
_entity.id
_entity.type
_entity.pdbx_description
1 polymer ?
#
loop_
_entity_poly.entity_id
_entity_poly.type
_entity_poly.pdbx_seq_one_letter_code
_entity_poly.pdbx_strand_id
1 'polypeptide(L)'
;MGTLTVNQNKLQKRLRRLAGEAVTDFNMIEDGDKVMVCLSGGKDSYTMLDVLMHLQKVAPIKFKIVAVNMDQKQPGFPEHVLPAYLKELGIEYHIVEKDTYSVVKELIPEGKTTCSLCSRLRRGTLYTFADEIGATKMALGHHRDDIVETFFLNMFFNGSLKAMPPKLRADDGRNVVIRPLAYCNEKDIQAYSDFKQFPIIPCNLCGSQENLQRQVVKEMLVDWERKTPGRTESIFRSLQNVIPSQLADRNLFDFTSLKIDETAASRFVNVVNL
;
A
#
# COMPACT_ATOMS: atom_id res chain seq x y z
N MET A 1 21.56 -18.79 12.69
CA MET A 1 20.12 -18.44 12.70
C MET A 1 19.39 -19.51 13.50
N GLY A 2 18.72 -19.15 14.59
CA GLY A 2 17.91 -20.09 15.36
C GLY A 2 16.71 -20.61 14.57
N THR A 3 16.27 -21.83 14.84
CA THR A 3 15.09 -22.41 14.20
C THR A 3 13.85 -21.61 14.59
N LEU A 4 13.12 -21.09 13.59
CA LEU A 4 11.86 -20.37 13.81
C LEU A 4 10.85 -21.30 14.50
N THR A 5 10.07 -20.75 15.42
CA THR A 5 8.92 -21.47 15.99
C THR A 5 7.90 -21.80 14.90
N VAL A 6 7.02 -22.78 15.16
CA VAL A 6 5.94 -23.15 14.21
C VAL A 6 5.07 -21.93 13.86
N ASN A 7 4.77 -21.07 14.83
CA ASN A 7 3.95 -19.87 14.62
C ASN A 7 4.67 -18.82 13.76
N GLN A 8 5.96 -18.58 14.01
CA GLN A 8 6.77 -17.66 13.20
C GLN A 8 6.89 -18.16 11.75
N ASN A 9 7.11 -19.47 11.56
CA ASN A 9 7.13 -20.09 10.23
C ASN A 9 5.80 -19.92 9.48
N LYS A 10 4.67 -20.17 10.15
CA LYS A 10 3.33 -19.99 9.57
C LYS A 10 3.09 -18.53 9.17
N LEU A 11 3.44 -17.58 10.04
CA LEU A 11 3.31 -16.14 9.78
C LEU A 11 4.15 -15.70 8.57
N GLN A 12 5.43 -16.10 8.52
CA GLN A 12 6.32 -15.79 7.40
C GLN A 12 5.79 -16.35 6.07
N LYS A 13 5.38 -17.62 6.06
CA LYS A 13 4.80 -18.25 4.87
C LYS A 13 3.53 -17.54 4.41
N ARG A 14 2.67 -17.13 5.34
CA ARG A 14 1.43 -16.40 5.04
C ARG A 14 1.71 -15.05 4.39
N LEU A 15 2.60 -14.22 4.95
CA LEU A 15 2.92 -12.90 4.37
C LEU A 15 3.54 -13.03 2.98
N ARG A 16 4.47 -13.99 2.79
CA ARG A 16 5.07 -14.26 1.48
C ARG A 16 4.05 -14.72 0.46
N ARG A 17 3.13 -15.62 0.85
CA ARG A 17 2.04 -16.09 -0.01
C ARG A 17 1.13 -14.92 -0.41
N LEU A 18 0.62 -14.15 0.55
CA LEU A 18 -0.29 -13.03 0.28
C LEU A 18 0.35 -11.96 -0.62
N ALA A 19 1.62 -11.64 -0.39
CA ALA A 19 2.33 -10.69 -1.23
C ALA A 19 2.62 -11.26 -2.63
N GLY A 20 2.99 -12.54 -2.74
CA GLY A 20 3.16 -13.21 -4.03
C GLY A 20 1.86 -13.26 -4.84
N GLU A 21 0.73 -13.55 -4.19
CA GLU A 21 -0.62 -13.48 -4.78
C GLU A 21 -0.92 -12.07 -5.27
N ALA A 22 -0.71 -11.04 -4.45
CA ALA A 22 -0.92 -9.65 -4.87
C ALA A 22 -0.01 -9.25 -6.06
N VAL A 23 1.27 -9.62 -6.03
CA VAL A 23 2.19 -9.36 -7.14
C VAL A 23 1.71 -10.03 -8.42
N THR A 24 1.16 -11.24 -8.33
CA THR A 24 0.65 -12.00 -9.48
C THR A 24 -0.68 -11.44 -10.00
N ASP A 25 -1.68 -11.30 -9.13
CA ASP A 25 -3.04 -10.88 -9.47
C ASP A 25 -3.08 -9.50 -10.15
N PHE A 26 -2.18 -8.60 -9.74
CA PHE A 26 -2.09 -7.25 -10.30
C PHE A 26 -0.94 -7.08 -11.30
N ASN A 27 -0.23 -8.15 -11.67
CA ASN A 27 0.94 -8.14 -12.54
C ASN A 27 1.94 -7.03 -12.14
N MET A 28 2.33 -6.97 -10.86
CA MET A 28 3.10 -5.84 -10.31
C MET A 28 4.54 -5.80 -10.81
N ILE A 29 5.15 -6.98 -11.05
CA ILE A 29 6.56 -7.14 -11.40
C ILE A 29 6.65 -8.10 -12.58
N GLU A 30 7.39 -7.68 -13.60
CA GLU A 30 7.59 -8.33 -14.89
C GLU A 30 9.08 -8.67 -15.08
N ASP A 31 9.39 -9.55 -16.02
CA ASP A 31 10.78 -9.90 -16.33
C ASP A 31 11.55 -8.66 -16.83
N GLY A 32 12.77 -8.48 -16.33
CA GLY A 32 13.63 -7.33 -16.63
C GLY A 32 13.39 -6.09 -15.77
N ASP A 33 12.35 -6.06 -14.91
CA ASP A 33 12.04 -4.89 -14.11
C ASP A 33 13.16 -4.47 -13.16
N LYS A 34 13.29 -3.15 -12.96
CA LYS A 34 14.07 -2.56 -11.87
C LYS A 34 13.10 -1.99 -10.84
N VAL A 35 12.97 -2.68 -9.71
CA VAL A 35 12.03 -2.36 -8.64
C VAL A 35 12.73 -1.49 -7.59
N MET A 36 12.34 -0.22 -7.53
CA MET A 36 12.74 0.70 -6.48
C MET A 36 11.86 0.49 -5.25
N VAL A 37 12.45 -0.02 -4.17
CA VAL A 37 11.76 -0.30 -2.91
C VAL A 37 11.91 0.90 -1.98
N CYS A 38 10.82 1.66 -1.80
CA CYS A 38 10.83 2.88 -1.01
C CYS A 38 10.76 2.58 0.50
N LEU A 39 11.86 2.80 1.21
CA LEU A 39 11.98 2.55 2.64
C LEU A 39 11.73 3.82 3.46
N SER A 40 10.77 3.75 4.38
CA SER A 40 10.53 4.81 5.36
C SER A 40 11.28 4.60 6.68
N GLY A 41 11.84 3.41 6.90
CA GLY A 41 12.34 2.97 8.20
C GLY A 41 11.24 2.41 9.13
N GLY A 42 10.00 2.32 8.65
CA GLY A 42 8.88 1.70 9.37
C GLY A 42 8.74 0.19 9.09
N LYS A 43 8.00 -0.49 9.96
CA LYS A 43 7.76 -1.95 9.94
C LYS A 43 7.26 -2.46 8.60
N ASP A 44 6.38 -1.72 7.93
CA ASP A 44 5.74 -2.16 6.70
C ASP A 44 6.73 -2.11 5.53
N SER A 45 7.58 -1.07 5.49
CA SER A 45 8.60 -0.94 4.44
C SER A 45 9.70 -2.00 4.55
N TYR A 46 10.13 -2.34 5.78
CA TYR A 46 11.06 -3.45 6.00
C TYR A 46 10.45 -4.81 5.65
N THR A 47 9.20 -5.03 6.06
CA THR A 47 8.48 -6.27 5.75
C THR A 47 8.33 -6.44 4.24
N MET A 48 7.96 -5.37 3.52
CA MET A 48 7.88 -5.38 2.07
C MET A 48 9.23 -5.73 1.43
N LEU A 49 10.33 -5.12 1.87
CA LEU A 49 11.67 -5.41 1.35
C LEU A 49 12.05 -6.88 1.54
N ASP A 50 11.92 -7.41 2.77
CA ASP A 50 12.27 -8.80 3.08
C ASP A 50 11.43 -9.80 2.24
N VAL A 51 10.15 -9.52 2.04
CA VAL A 51 9.27 -10.34 1.21
C VAL A 51 9.64 -10.25 -0.27
N LEU A 52 9.90 -9.05 -0.82
CA LEU A 52 10.33 -8.89 -2.21
C LEU A 52 11.68 -9.55 -2.49
N MET A 53 12.65 -9.45 -1.57
CA MET A 53 13.92 -10.15 -1.66
C MET A 53 13.74 -11.68 -1.66
N HIS A 54 12.74 -12.18 -0.92
CA HIS A 54 12.40 -13.60 -1.00
C HIS A 54 11.79 -13.95 -2.36
N LEU A 55 10.82 -13.17 -2.85
CA LEU A 55 10.18 -13.38 -4.15
C LEU A 55 11.21 -13.35 -5.29
N GLN A 56 12.19 -12.43 -5.25
CA GLN A 56 13.28 -12.36 -6.23
C GLN A 56 14.09 -13.66 -6.35
N LYS A 57 14.20 -14.43 -5.25
CA LYS A 57 14.94 -15.70 -5.23
C LYS A 57 14.15 -16.89 -5.77
N VAL A 58 12.83 -16.83 -5.72
CA VAL A 58 11.95 -17.99 -6.00
C VAL A 58 11.05 -17.80 -7.21
N ALA A 59 10.86 -16.56 -7.67
CA ALA A 59 10.01 -16.25 -8.82
C ALA A 59 10.65 -16.75 -10.13
N PRO A 60 9.84 -17.14 -11.12
CA PRO A 60 10.32 -17.58 -12.44
C PRO A 60 10.78 -16.42 -13.35
N ILE A 61 10.82 -15.19 -12.84
CA ILE A 61 11.21 -13.97 -13.57
C ILE A 61 12.45 -13.34 -12.91
N LYS A 62 13.25 -12.64 -13.72
CA LYS A 62 14.44 -11.92 -13.27
C LYS A 62 14.11 -10.44 -13.15
N PHE A 63 14.19 -9.90 -11.94
CA PHE A 63 14.08 -8.47 -11.70
C PHE A 63 15.13 -8.02 -10.69
N LYS A 64 15.45 -6.72 -10.70
CA LYS A 64 16.41 -6.10 -9.78
C LYS A 64 15.66 -5.38 -8.67
N ILE A 65 16.23 -5.41 -7.47
CA ILE A 65 15.75 -4.65 -6.32
C ILE A 65 16.80 -3.59 -6.01
N VAL A 66 16.36 -2.34 -5.86
CA VAL A 66 17.16 -1.23 -5.34
C VAL A 66 16.40 -0.59 -4.18
N ALA A 67 17.00 -0.57 -2.99
CA ALA A 67 16.38 0.06 -1.83
C ALA A 67 16.62 1.58 -1.87
N VAL A 68 15.58 2.38 -1.69
CA VAL A 68 15.71 3.84 -1.69
C VAL A 68 15.03 4.42 -0.48
N ASN A 69 15.78 5.22 0.27
CA ASN A 69 15.26 6.05 1.34
C ASN A 69 15.35 7.51 0.96
N MET A 70 14.40 8.30 1.47
CA MET A 70 14.48 9.75 1.38
C MET A 70 14.70 10.31 2.79
N ASP A 71 15.90 10.83 3.02
CA ASP A 71 16.22 11.59 4.21
C ASP A 71 15.75 13.04 4.02
N GLN A 72 14.78 13.43 4.84
CA GLN A 72 14.14 14.75 4.78
C GLN A 72 14.89 15.80 5.60
N LYS A 73 16.08 15.46 6.13
CA LYS A 73 16.88 16.27 7.06
C LYS A 73 16.10 16.73 8.30
N GLN A 74 15.25 15.84 8.80
CA GLN A 74 14.51 16.10 10.02
C GLN A 74 15.44 16.05 11.24
N PRO A 75 15.25 16.95 12.24
CA PRO A 75 16.03 16.91 13.47
C PRO A 75 15.92 15.55 14.17
N GLY A 76 17.07 14.97 14.52
CA GLY A 76 17.13 13.70 15.24
C GLY A 76 16.89 12.44 14.40
N PHE A 77 16.87 12.52 13.06
CA PHE A 77 16.84 11.32 12.22
C PHE A 77 18.14 10.51 12.39
N PRO A 78 18.06 9.19 12.67
CA PRO A 78 19.26 8.38 12.82
C PRO A 78 19.78 7.94 11.44
N GLU A 79 20.57 8.81 10.79
CA GLU A 79 21.09 8.62 9.43
C GLU A 79 21.88 7.32 9.22
N HIS A 80 22.44 6.73 10.28
CA HIS A 80 23.27 5.52 10.21
C HIS A 80 22.48 4.20 10.23
N VAL A 81 21.24 4.19 10.76
CA VAL A 81 20.50 2.95 11.04
C VAL A 81 20.15 2.21 9.76
N LEU A 82 19.55 2.91 8.79
CA LEU A 82 19.10 2.29 7.55
C LEU A 82 20.27 1.88 6.64
N PRO A 83 21.31 2.72 6.41
CA PRO A 83 22.48 2.30 5.64
C PRO A 83 23.20 1.08 6.23
N ALA A 84 23.35 1.01 7.57
CA ALA A 84 23.98 -0.13 8.21
C ALA A 84 23.20 -1.42 7.95
N TYR A 85 21.88 -1.38 8.11
CA TYR A 85 20.98 -2.51 7.83
C TYR A 85 21.05 -2.95 6.35
N LEU A 86 20.98 -2.01 5.41
CA LEU A 86 20.99 -2.33 3.97
C LEU A 86 22.35 -2.87 3.51
N LYS A 87 23.44 -2.37 4.10
CA LYS A 87 24.79 -2.89 3.87
C LYS A 87 24.94 -4.33 4.37
N GLU A 88 24.37 -4.67 5.53
CA GLU A 88 24.35 -6.05 6.05
C GLU A 88 23.58 -7.00 5.13
N LEU A 89 22.48 -6.52 4.53
CA LEU A 89 21.70 -7.28 3.55
C LEU A 89 22.41 -7.47 2.20
N GLY A 90 23.43 -6.67 1.89
CA GLY A 90 24.19 -6.75 0.65
C GLY A 90 23.38 -6.38 -0.60
N ILE A 91 22.39 -5.49 -0.47
CA ILE A 91 21.56 -5.01 -1.58
C ILE A 91 22.01 -3.62 -2.06
N GLU A 92 21.77 -3.31 -3.33
CA GLU A 92 21.96 -1.95 -3.85
C GLU A 92 21.00 -1.00 -3.12
N TYR A 93 21.53 0.10 -2.60
CA TYR A 93 20.72 1.11 -1.94
C TYR A 93 21.19 2.55 -2.21
N HIS A 94 20.25 3.49 -2.09
CA HIS A 94 20.50 4.93 -2.17
C HIS A 94 19.79 5.66 -1.05
N ILE A 95 20.48 6.63 -0.44
CA ILE A 95 19.90 7.59 0.50
C ILE A 95 19.79 8.92 -0.23
N VAL A 96 18.57 9.33 -0.56
CA VAL A 96 18.29 10.59 -1.24
C VAL A 96 18.07 11.66 -0.19
N GLU A 97 18.99 12.60 -0.11
CA GLU A 97 18.93 13.69 0.87
C GLU A 97 18.25 14.92 0.26
N LYS A 98 17.23 15.45 0.96
CA LYS A 98 16.60 16.72 0.58
C LYS A 98 15.93 17.34 1.79
N ASP A 99 16.26 18.59 2.10
CA ASP A 99 15.59 19.31 3.19
C ASP A 99 14.17 19.71 2.80
N THR A 100 13.24 18.76 2.90
CA THR A 100 11.80 19.04 2.79
C THR A 100 11.20 19.42 4.13
N TYR A 101 11.90 19.17 5.25
CA TYR A 101 11.41 19.49 6.58
C TYR A 101 11.30 21.00 6.79
N SER A 102 12.38 21.75 6.51
CA SER A 102 12.40 23.21 6.66
C SER A 102 11.38 23.87 5.73
N VAL A 103 11.30 23.41 4.47
CA VAL A 103 10.32 23.91 3.49
C VAL A 103 8.88 23.73 3.97
N VAL A 104 8.55 22.59 4.56
CA VAL A 104 7.21 22.32 5.10
C VAL A 104 6.91 23.21 6.31
N LYS A 105 7.89 23.41 7.19
CA LYS A 105 7.76 24.27 8.38
C LYS A 105 7.61 25.75 8.03
N GLU A 106 8.29 26.21 6.98
CA GLU A 106 8.19 27.59 6.50
C GLU A 106 6.84 27.88 5.84
N LEU A 107 6.35 26.95 5.02
CA LEU A 107 5.14 27.17 4.20
C LEU A 107 3.83 26.88 4.95
N ILE A 108 3.86 26.15 6.06
CA ILE A 108 2.66 25.74 6.78
C ILE A 108 2.65 26.40 8.16
N PRO A 109 1.64 27.24 8.46
CA PRO A 109 1.50 27.87 9.77
C PRO A 109 1.47 26.83 10.90
N GLU A 110 2.00 27.21 12.04
CA GLU A 110 1.99 26.37 13.23
C GLU A 110 0.55 25.94 13.59
N GLY A 111 0.37 24.67 13.96
CA GLY A 111 -0.94 24.08 14.26
C GLY A 111 -1.75 23.62 13.04
N LYS A 112 -1.28 23.81 11.80
CA LYS A 112 -1.91 23.27 10.59
C LYS A 112 -1.29 21.93 10.16
N THR A 113 -2.09 21.13 9.44
CA THR A 113 -1.67 19.80 8.97
C THR A 113 -0.56 19.89 7.91
N THR A 114 0.59 19.29 8.22
CA THR A 114 1.78 19.30 7.34
C THR A 114 1.85 18.14 6.35
N CYS A 115 1.14 17.05 6.64
CA CYS A 115 1.23 15.78 5.90
C CYS A 115 0.93 15.89 4.40
N SER A 116 0.02 16.79 4.00
CA SER A 116 -0.35 16.95 2.58
C SER A 116 0.82 17.50 1.74
N LEU A 117 1.51 18.54 2.22
CA LEU A 117 2.67 19.10 1.51
C LEU A 117 3.88 18.16 1.61
N CYS A 118 4.16 17.63 2.80
CA CYS A 118 5.24 16.67 3.02
C CYS A 118 5.11 15.45 2.09
N SER A 119 3.93 14.83 2.01
CA SER A 119 3.68 13.69 1.11
C SER A 119 3.89 14.04 -0.37
N ARG A 120 3.50 15.24 -0.80
CA ARG A 120 3.69 15.70 -2.19
C ARG A 120 5.17 15.90 -2.52
N LEU A 121 5.91 16.60 -1.67
CA LEU A 121 7.35 16.85 -1.86
C LEU A 121 8.16 15.55 -1.84
N ARG A 122 7.83 14.64 -0.92
CA ARG A 122 8.46 13.32 -0.83
C ARG A 122 8.23 12.50 -2.09
N ARG A 123 7.00 12.46 -2.57
CA ARG A 123 6.64 11.73 -3.78
C ARG A 123 7.34 12.29 -5.02
N GLY A 124 7.33 13.62 -5.21
CA GLY A 124 8.01 14.24 -6.34
C GLY A 124 9.49 13.88 -6.37
N THR A 125 10.17 13.96 -5.22
CA THR A 125 11.60 13.64 -5.11
C THR A 125 11.88 12.16 -5.41
N LEU A 126 11.07 11.24 -4.87
CA LEU A 126 11.22 9.82 -5.16
C LEU A 126 10.96 9.48 -6.63
N TYR A 127 10.02 10.16 -7.29
CA TYR A 127 9.72 9.94 -8.71
C TYR A 127 10.87 10.42 -9.59
N THR A 128 11.42 11.61 -9.31
CA THR A 128 12.62 12.11 -10.00
C THR A 128 13.78 11.14 -9.85
N PHE A 129 14.01 10.62 -8.63
CA PHE A 129 15.08 9.66 -8.41
C PHE A 129 14.84 8.30 -9.08
N ALA A 130 13.59 7.85 -9.16
CA ALA A 130 13.23 6.63 -9.89
C ALA A 130 13.63 6.73 -11.37
N ASP A 131 13.39 7.89 -12.01
CA ASP A 131 13.82 8.16 -13.37
C ASP A 131 15.36 8.14 -13.52
N GLU A 132 16.08 8.79 -12.59
CA GLU A 132 17.55 8.85 -12.61
C GLU A 132 18.21 7.47 -12.56
N ILE A 133 17.65 6.55 -11.77
CA ILE A 133 18.18 5.18 -11.65
C ILE A 133 17.58 4.21 -12.67
N GLY A 134 16.67 4.66 -13.53
CA GLY A 134 15.96 3.82 -14.50
C GLY A 134 15.09 2.75 -13.84
N ALA A 135 14.46 3.04 -12.71
CA ALA A 135 13.46 2.16 -12.11
C ALA A 135 12.20 2.12 -12.98
N THR A 136 11.58 0.95 -13.11
CA THR A 136 10.32 0.78 -13.83
C THR A 136 9.14 0.66 -12.87
N LYS A 137 9.40 0.14 -11.66
CA LYS A 137 8.41 -0.03 -10.59
C LYS A 137 8.87 0.68 -9.31
N MET A 138 7.93 1.31 -8.62
CA MET A 138 8.11 1.90 -7.29
C MET A 138 7.27 1.13 -6.27
N ALA A 139 7.91 0.35 -5.41
CA ALA A 139 7.23 -0.42 -4.38
C ALA A 139 7.05 0.42 -3.10
N LEU A 140 5.81 0.52 -2.63
CA LEU A 140 5.45 1.20 -1.38
C LEU A 140 4.86 0.22 -0.37
N GLY A 141 5.26 0.34 0.89
CA GLY A 141 4.88 -0.58 1.98
C GLY A 141 3.41 -0.48 2.45
N HIS A 142 2.51 0.06 1.63
CA HIS A 142 1.09 0.15 2.00
C HIS A 142 0.44 -1.23 2.01
N HIS A 143 -0.30 -1.53 3.08
CA HIS A 143 -0.97 -2.81 3.28
C HIS A 143 -2.50 -2.71 3.13
N ARG A 144 -3.21 -3.83 3.32
CA ARG A 144 -4.67 -3.91 3.12
C ARG A 144 -5.42 -2.88 3.95
N ASP A 145 -5.09 -2.75 5.22
CA ASP A 145 -5.75 -1.80 6.13
C ASP A 145 -5.56 -0.36 5.66
N ASP A 146 -4.36 0.05 5.19
CA ASP A 146 -4.14 1.39 4.62
C ASP A 146 -5.05 1.67 3.41
N ILE A 147 -5.25 0.65 2.56
CA ILE A 147 -6.10 0.75 1.36
C ILE A 147 -7.56 0.95 1.79
N VAL A 148 -8.03 0.20 2.78
CA VAL A 148 -9.40 0.29 3.33
C VAL A 148 -9.60 1.60 4.09
N GLU A 149 -8.64 2.05 4.88
CA GLU A 149 -8.66 3.37 5.52
C GLU A 149 -8.80 4.47 4.47
N THR A 150 -8.01 4.40 3.39
CA THR A 150 -8.07 5.40 2.31
C THR A 150 -9.41 5.34 1.57
N PHE A 151 -10.00 4.15 1.42
CA PHE A 151 -11.35 4.02 0.87
C PHE A 151 -12.38 4.78 1.71
N PHE A 152 -12.40 4.58 3.03
CA PHE A 152 -13.34 5.27 3.91
C PHE A 152 -13.06 6.77 4.01
N LEU A 153 -11.80 7.19 4.01
CA LEU A 153 -11.48 8.62 3.95
C LEU A 153 -12.08 9.29 2.71
N ASN A 154 -11.99 8.64 1.54
CA ASN A 154 -12.57 9.19 0.32
C ASN A 154 -14.10 9.11 0.31
N MET A 155 -14.67 8.03 0.84
CA MET A 155 -16.11 7.84 0.92
C MET A 155 -16.76 8.87 1.85
N PHE A 156 -16.23 9.04 3.06
CA PHE A 156 -16.82 9.89 4.09
C PHE A 156 -16.53 11.38 3.90
N PHE A 157 -15.33 11.74 3.43
CA PHE A 157 -14.91 13.15 3.41
C PHE A 157 -14.77 13.75 2.00
N ASN A 158 -14.62 12.91 0.96
CA ASN A 158 -14.44 13.39 -0.42
C ASN A 158 -15.61 13.01 -1.35
N GLY A 159 -16.60 12.25 -0.88
CA GLY A 159 -17.75 11.81 -1.68
C GLY A 159 -17.37 10.97 -2.91
N SER A 160 -16.26 10.22 -2.85
CA SER A 160 -15.77 9.44 -3.99
C SER A 160 -15.52 7.98 -3.62
N LEU A 161 -15.92 7.07 -4.50
CA LEU A 161 -15.68 5.64 -4.37
C LEU A 161 -14.28 5.28 -4.91
N LYS A 162 -13.23 5.63 -4.16
CA LYS A 162 -11.84 5.33 -4.53
C LYS A 162 -11.00 4.96 -3.31
N ALA A 163 -10.07 4.04 -3.52
CA ALA A 163 -9.11 3.60 -2.51
C ALA A 163 -7.67 3.91 -2.97
N MET A 164 -6.69 3.21 -2.41
CA MET A 164 -5.36 3.12 -3.00
C MET A 164 -5.26 1.86 -3.87
N PRO A 165 -5.17 1.98 -5.20
CA PRO A 165 -5.09 0.81 -6.07
C PRO A 165 -3.80 0.02 -5.81
N PRO A 166 -3.80 -1.32 -5.87
CA PRO A 166 -2.59 -2.13 -5.68
C PRO A 166 -1.49 -1.83 -6.70
N LYS A 167 -1.86 -1.45 -7.93
CA LYS A 167 -0.95 -1.01 -9.01
C LYS A 167 -1.49 0.28 -9.62
N LEU A 168 -0.63 1.27 -9.83
CA LEU A 168 -0.98 2.57 -10.41
C LEU A 168 0.12 3.05 -11.35
N ARG A 169 -0.23 3.34 -12.61
CA ARG A 169 0.70 4.03 -13.51
C ARG A 169 0.77 5.51 -13.11
N ALA A 170 1.99 6.05 -13.00
CA ALA A 170 2.20 7.48 -12.83
C ALA A 170 1.60 8.26 -14.00
N ASP A 171 1.20 9.51 -13.76
CA ASP A 171 0.55 10.34 -14.78
C ASP A 171 1.47 10.61 -15.99
N ASP A 172 2.79 10.72 -15.75
CA ASP A 172 3.82 10.86 -16.79
C ASP A 172 4.14 9.54 -17.54
N GLY A 173 3.56 8.42 -17.11
CA GLY A 173 3.77 7.10 -17.68
C GLY A 173 5.14 6.47 -17.44
N ARG A 174 6.06 7.15 -16.74
CA ARG A 174 7.46 6.71 -16.60
C ARG A 174 7.67 5.61 -15.57
N ASN A 175 6.84 5.61 -14.52
CA ASN A 175 6.93 4.67 -13.42
C ASN A 175 5.57 4.05 -13.10
N VAL A 176 5.59 2.84 -12.55
CA VAL A 176 4.41 2.20 -11.98
C VAL A 176 4.58 2.02 -10.48
N VAL A 177 3.68 2.60 -9.69
CA VAL A 177 3.60 2.36 -8.25
C VAL A 177 2.94 1.03 -7.98
N ILE A 178 3.57 0.21 -7.14
CA ILE A 178 3.06 -1.09 -6.72
C ILE A 178 2.98 -1.17 -5.19
N ARG A 179 2.01 -1.94 -4.68
CA ARG A 179 1.78 -2.16 -3.24
C ARG A 179 1.78 -3.67 -2.96
N PRO A 180 2.96 -4.32 -2.88
CA PRO A 180 3.05 -5.77 -2.74
C PRO A 180 2.36 -6.33 -1.49
N LEU A 181 2.15 -5.50 -0.46
CA LEU A 181 1.48 -5.88 0.78
C LEU A 181 -0.06 -5.69 0.73
N ALA A 182 -0.66 -5.46 -0.44
CA ALA A 182 -2.08 -5.14 -0.58
C ALA A 182 -3.05 -6.17 0.05
N TYR A 183 -2.64 -7.44 0.19
CA TYR A 183 -3.42 -8.49 0.84
C TYR A 183 -3.02 -8.76 2.30
N CYS A 184 -1.89 -8.21 2.75
CA CYS A 184 -1.38 -8.39 4.10
C CYS A 184 -2.10 -7.45 5.08
N ASN A 185 -2.33 -7.90 6.31
CA ASN A 185 -2.92 -7.07 7.37
C ASN A 185 -1.85 -6.48 8.30
N GLU A 186 -2.18 -5.35 8.93
CA GLU A 186 -1.27 -4.61 9.81
C GLU A 186 -0.74 -5.47 10.99
N LYS A 187 -1.61 -6.27 11.60
CA LYS A 187 -1.30 -7.11 12.77
C LYS A 187 -0.23 -8.16 12.47
N ASP A 188 -0.33 -8.80 11.31
CA ASP A 188 0.65 -9.79 10.86
C ASP A 188 1.98 -9.14 10.52
N ILE A 189 1.96 -7.95 9.92
CA ILE A 189 3.17 -7.17 9.62
C ILE A 189 3.87 -6.75 10.92
N GLN A 190 3.12 -6.30 11.93
CA GLN A 190 3.67 -5.97 13.24
C GLN A 190 4.35 -7.17 13.88
N ALA A 191 3.63 -8.30 13.99
CA ALA A 191 4.18 -9.52 14.57
C ALA A 191 5.41 -10.02 13.79
N TYR A 192 5.42 -9.84 12.46
CA TYR A 192 6.57 -10.19 11.61
C TYR A 192 7.78 -9.32 11.90
N SER A 193 7.56 -8.00 11.98
CA SER A 193 8.58 -7.02 12.32
C SER A 193 9.20 -7.29 13.68
N ASP A 194 8.38 -7.60 14.69
CA ASP A 194 8.84 -7.85 16.06
C ASP A 194 9.79 -9.05 16.12
N PHE A 195 9.42 -10.17 15.47
CA PHE A 195 10.30 -11.34 15.50
C PHE A 195 11.51 -11.21 14.57
N LYS A 196 11.40 -10.46 13.47
CA LYS A 196 12.54 -10.16 12.59
C LYS A 196 13.48 -9.13 13.19
N GLN A 197 13.05 -8.45 14.25
CA GLN A 197 13.80 -7.41 14.97
C GLN A 197 14.29 -6.32 14.01
N PHE A 198 13.42 -5.85 13.13
CA PHE A 198 13.78 -4.77 12.21
C PHE A 198 14.19 -3.52 12.98
N PRO A 199 15.23 -2.79 12.53
CA PRO A 199 15.68 -1.57 13.19
C PRO A 199 14.73 -0.41 12.83
N ILE A 200 13.60 -0.35 13.53
CA ILE A 200 12.54 0.64 13.29
C ILE A 200 13.04 2.05 13.60
N ILE A 201 12.86 2.95 12.64
CA ILE A 201 13.12 4.38 12.79
C ILE A 201 11.78 5.08 13.05
N PRO A 202 11.58 5.68 14.24
CA PRO A 202 10.34 6.39 14.53
C PRO A 202 10.25 7.65 13.67
N CYS A 203 9.07 7.91 13.11
CA CYS A 203 8.80 9.16 12.40
C CYS A 203 8.28 10.20 13.39
N ASN A 204 9.18 11.06 13.87
CA ASN A 204 8.83 12.13 14.81
C ASN A 204 8.54 13.48 14.11
N LEU A 205 8.58 13.51 12.77
CA LEU A 205 8.56 14.70 11.90
C LEU A 205 7.44 15.71 12.24
N CYS A 206 6.27 15.22 12.66
CA CYS A 206 5.07 16.03 12.79
C CYS A 206 4.31 15.83 14.11
N GLY A 207 5.00 15.35 15.16
CA GLY A 207 4.46 15.35 16.53
C GLY A 207 3.08 14.71 16.67
N SER A 208 2.82 13.61 15.93
CA SER A 208 1.55 12.88 15.94
C SER A 208 0.30 13.76 15.74
N GLN A 209 0.35 14.77 14.85
CA GLN A 209 -0.89 15.24 14.23
C GLN A 209 -1.35 14.21 13.22
N GLU A 210 -1.83 13.06 13.71
CA GLU A 210 -2.66 12.21 12.89
C GLU A 210 -3.85 13.07 12.47
N ASN A 211 -4.12 13.14 11.17
CA ASN A 211 -5.32 13.79 10.69
C ASN A 211 -6.49 13.19 11.49
N LEU A 212 -7.24 14.01 12.22
CA LEU A 212 -8.36 13.58 13.07
C LEU A 212 -9.29 12.62 12.30
N GLN A 213 -9.47 12.85 11.00
CA GLN A 213 -10.24 11.99 10.11
C GLN A 213 -9.67 10.56 9.98
N ARG A 214 -8.35 10.42 9.86
CA ARG A 214 -7.69 9.11 9.74
C ARG A 214 -7.75 8.34 11.06
N GLN A 215 -7.55 9.01 12.19
CA GLN A 215 -7.74 8.42 13.52
C GLN A 215 -9.16 7.85 13.67
N VAL A 216 -10.16 8.67 13.38
CA VAL A 216 -11.57 8.26 13.48
C VAL A 216 -11.88 7.04 12.60
N VAL A 217 -11.38 7.03 11.35
CA VAL A 217 -11.55 5.87 10.46
C VAL A 217 -10.81 4.64 10.98
N LYS A 218 -9.59 4.80 11.49
CA LYS A 218 -8.80 3.69 12.02
C LYS A 218 -9.47 3.06 13.25
N GLU A 219 -9.94 3.87 14.19
CA GLU A 219 -10.69 3.41 15.36
C GLU A 219 -11.97 2.65 14.96
N MET A 220 -12.72 3.17 13.99
CA MET A 220 -13.91 2.50 13.45
C MET A 220 -13.57 1.12 12.88
N LEU A 221 -12.51 1.02 12.06
CA LEU A 221 -12.08 -0.25 11.47
C LEU A 221 -11.62 -1.25 12.52
N VAL A 222 -10.89 -0.80 13.54
CA VAL A 222 -10.45 -1.65 14.67
C VAL A 222 -11.66 -2.18 15.44
N ASP A 223 -12.65 -1.33 15.73
CA ASP A 223 -13.88 -1.77 16.42
C ASP A 223 -14.67 -2.78 15.59
N TRP A 224 -14.80 -2.54 14.29
CA TRP A 224 -15.49 -3.46 13.38
C TRP A 224 -14.78 -4.81 13.25
N GLU A 225 -13.45 -4.82 13.17
CA GLU A 225 -12.67 -6.04 13.13
C GLU A 225 -12.78 -6.81 14.45
N ARG A 226 -12.88 -6.12 15.60
CA ARG A 226 -13.13 -6.74 16.91
C ARG A 226 -14.52 -7.38 16.98
N LYS A 227 -15.55 -6.70 16.47
CA LYS A 227 -16.94 -7.18 16.48
C LYS A 227 -17.20 -8.25 15.42
N THR A 228 -16.51 -8.20 14.30
CA THR A 228 -16.65 -9.14 13.18
C THR A 228 -15.27 -9.39 12.55
N PRO A 229 -14.51 -10.38 13.05
CA PRO A 229 -13.22 -10.72 12.45
C PRO A 229 -13.34 -11.03 10.95
N GLY A 230 -12.44 -10.49 10.15
CA GLY A 230 -12.47 -10.55 8.69
C GLY A 230 -13.24 -9.41 8.00
N ARG A 231 -13.73 -8.42 8.75
CA ARG A 231 -14.49 -7.29 8.18
C ARG A 231 -13.64 -6.48 7.21
N THR A 232 -12.42 -6.13 7.58
CA THR A 232 -11.52 -5.34 6.71
C THR A 232 -11.19 -6.10 5.42
N GLU A 233 -11.05 -7.42 5.49
CA GLU A 233 -10.87 -8.28 4.32
C GLU A 233 -12.10 -8.31 3.41
N SER A 234 -13.30 -8.44 3.99
CA SER A 234 -14.55 -8.38 3.24
C SER A 234 -14.74 -7.03 2.53
N ILE A 235 -14.35 -5.92 3.18
CA ILE A 235 -14.41 -4.59 2.58
C ILE A 235 -13.39 -4.46 1.47
N PHE A 236 -12.15 -4.90 1.66
CA PHE A 236 -11.16 -4.90 0.59
C PHE A 236 -11.62 -5.74 -0.61
N ARG A 237 -12.21 -6.91 -0.37
CA ARG A 237 -12.77 -7.77 -1.43
C ARG A 237 -13.91 -7.08 -2.19
N SER A 238 -14.73 -6.24 -1.56
CA SER A 238 -15.77 -5.50 -2.28
C SER A 238 -15.20 -4.50 -3.28
N LEU A 239 -14.00 -3.96 -3.02
CA LEU A 239 -13.28 -3.10 -3.97
C LEU A 239 -12.85 -3.84 -5.25
N GLN A 240 -12.74 -5.17 -5.20
CA GLN A 240 -12.42 -6.02 -6.34
C GLN A 240 -13.67 -6.54 -7.07
N ASN A 241 -14.86 -6.38 -6.48
CA ASN A 241 -16.12 -6.96 -6.96
C ASN A 241 -17.18 -5.87 -7.17
N VAL A 242 -16.91 -4.94 -8.09
CA VAL A 242 -17.80 -3.82 -8.40
C VAL A 242 -18.87 -4.24 -9.40
N ILE A 243 -20.13 -3.94 -9.11
CA ILE A 243 -21.27 -4.21 -9.99
C ILE A 243 -21.85 -2.85 -10.45
N PRO A 244 -21.48 -2.32 -11.64
CA PRO A 244 -21.87 -0.98 -12.07
C PRO A 244 -23.38 -0.72 -12.06
N SER A 245 -24.19 -1.72 -12.43
CA SER A 245 -25.66 -1.63 -12.43
C SER A 245 -26.30 -1.50 -11.04
N GLN A 246 -25.55 -1.82 -9.98
CA GLN A 246 -25.98 -1.71 -8.59
C GLN A 246 -25.35 -0.49 -7.90
N LEU A 247 -24.69 0.38 -8.65
CA LEU A 247 -24.19 1.68 -8.21
C LEU A 247 -25.02 2.81 -8.84
N ALA A 248 -24.61 4.07 -8.64
CA ALA A 248 -25.32 5.26 -9.14
C ALA A 248 -24.53 6.04 -10.21
N ASP A 249 -23.50 5.44 -10.81
CA ASP A 249 -22.66 6.10 -11.81
C ASP A 249 -23.25 5.95 -13.22
N ARG A 250 -23.87 7.02 -13.71
CA ARG A 250 -24.50 7.09 -15.04
C ARG A 250 -23.52 7.00 -16.22
N ASN A 251 -22.22 7.17 -15.97
CA ASN A 251 -21.19 7.05 -17.00
C ASN A 251 -20.68 5.60 -17.12
N LEU A 252 -20.67 4.85 -16.02
CA LEU A 252 -20.26 3.45 -16.00
C LEU A 252 -21.40 2.48 -16.33
N PHE A 253 -22.65 2.88 -16.11
CA PHE A 253 -23.82 2.08 -16.45
C PHE A 253 -24.93 2.94 -17.05
N ASP A 254 -25.44 2.53 -18.20
CA ASP A 254 -26.50 3.23 -18.91
C ASP A 254 -27.87 2.90 -18.33
N PHE A 255 -28.27 3.67 -17.31
CA PHE A 255 -29.61 3.57 -16.73
C PHE A 255 -30.72 4.05 -17.67
N THR A 256 -30.41 4.85 -18.69
CA THR A 256 -31.43 5.48 -19.54
C THR A 256 -31.96 4.54 -20.62
N SER A 257 -31.15 3.56 -21.04
CA SER A 257 -31.58 2.51 -21.97
C SER A 257 -32.30 1.34 -21.29
N LEU A 258 -32.31 1.28 -19.95
CA LEU A 258 -33.04 0.24 -19.22
C LEU A 258 -34.54 0.36 -19.49
N LYS A 259 -35.07 -0.62 -20.23
CA LYS A 259 -36.49 -0.77 -20.54
C LYS A 259 -36.91 -2.21 -20.29
N ILE A 260 -38.22 -2.40 -20.13
CA ILE A 260 -38.80 -3.74 -20.14
C ILE A 260 -38.55 -4.34 -21.52
N ASP A 261 -38.00 -5.55 -21.55
CA ASP A 261 -37.99 -6.36 -22.76
C ASP A 261 -39.38 -6.96 -22.96
N GLU A 262 -40.15 -6.36 -23.87
CA GLU A 262 -41.51 -6.80 -24.20
C GLU A 262 -41.54 -8.19 -24.86
N THR A 263 -40.39 -8.69 -25.34
CA THR A 263 -40.27 -10.03 -25.91
C THR A 263 -39.83 -11.08 -24.89
N ALA A 264 -39.49 -10.67 -23.66
CA ALA A 264 -39.05 -11.59 -22.63
C ALA A 264 -40.20 -12.51 -22.19
N ALA A 265 -39.91 -13.81 -22.11
CA ALA A 265 -40.88 -14.81 -21.68
C ALA A 265 -41.41 -14.50 -20.26
N SER A 266 -42.72 -14.62 -20.09
CA SER A 266 -43.36 -14.45 -18.79
C SER A 266 -42.82 -15.47 -17.78
N ARG A 267 -42.43 -14.99 -16.60
CA ARG A 267 -41.97 -15.84 -15.48
C ARG A 267 -43.05 -16.81 -14.97
N PHE A 268 -44.31 -16.61 -15.37
CA PHE A 268 -45.43 -17.45 -14.98
C PHE A 268 -45.49 -18.81 -15.72
N VAL A 269 -44.76 -18.99 -16.82
CA VAL A 269 -44.89 -20.21 -17.66
C VAL A 269 -44.31 -21.47 -16.99
N ASN A 270 -43.53 -21.34 -15.91
CA ASN A 270 -42.85 -22.49 -15.26
C ASN A 270 -43.36 -22.85 -13.84
N VAL A 271 -44.45 -22.26 -13.36
CA VAL A 271 -44.96 -22.58 -12.00
C VAL A 271 -46.01 -23.69 -12.00
N VAL A 272 -46.51 -24.10 -13.17
CA VAL A 272 -47.58 -25.12 -13.31
C VAL A 272 -47.03 -26.51 -13.68
N ASN A 273 -45.71 -26.66 -13.82
CA ASN A 273 -45.04 -27.95 -14.06
C ASN A 273 -44.00 -28.29 -12.95
N LEU A 274 -44.39 -28.06 -11.69
CA LEU A 274 -43.72 -28.61 -10.49
C LEU A 274 -44.75 -29.28 -9.60
#